data_AF-A0A960DSP0-F1
#
_entry.id   AF-A0A960DSP0-F1
#
_cell.length_a   1.000
_cell.length_b   1.000
_cell.length_c   1.000
_cell.angle_alpha   90.00
_cell.angle_beta   90.00
_cell.angle_gamma   90.00
#
_symmetry.space_group_name_H-M   'P 1'
#
loop_
_entity.id
_entity.type
_entity.pdbx_description
1 polymer ?
#
loop_
_entity_poly.entity_id
_entity_poly.type
_entity_poly.pdbx_seq_one_letter_code
_entity_poly.pdbx_strand_id
1 'polypeptide(L)' 'LDDTTSLYSVGLTSHASVNLMLALEDEFDVEFPERLLKRSTFESILQLSEALDSLLGTD' A
#
# COMPACT_ATOMS: atom_id res chain seq x y z
N LEU A 1 -12.13 -10.90 5.87
CA LEU A 1 -11.51 -9.57 5.92
C LEU A 1 -12.18 -8.77 4.81
N ASP A 2 -12.66 -7.58 5.12
CA ASP A 2 -13.10 -6.64 4.09
C ASP A 2 -11.91 -5.80 3.63
N ASP A 3 -12.04 -5.14 2.48
CA ASP A 3 -10.94 -4.35 1.91
C ASP A 3 -10.62 -3.09 2.73
N THR A 4 -11.52 -2.71 3.64
CA THR A 4 -11.33 -1.61 4.59
C THR A 4 -10.67 -2.05 5.90
N THR A 5 -10.41 -3.35 6.07
CA THR A 5 -9.89 -3.88 7.32
C THR A 5 -8.46 -3.42 7.51
N SER A 6 -8.15 -2.92 8.71
CA SER A 6 -6.80 -2.49 9.03
C SER A 6 -5.84 -3.68 9.01
N LEU A 7 -4.88 -3.68 8.08
CA LEU A 7 -3.82 -4.67 7.99
C LEU A 7 -2.98 -4.70 9.26
N TYR A 8 -2.76 -3.55 9.89
CA TYR A 8 -2.05 -3.44 11.16
C TYR A 8 -2.80 -4.15 12.31
N SER A 9 -4.14 -4.14 12.31
CA SER A 9 -4.92 -4.83 13.36
C SER A 9 -4.92 -6.35 13.19
N VAL A 10 -4.65 -6.84 11.97
CA VAL A 10 -4.56 -8.28 11.66
C VAL A 10 -3.12 -8.79 11.54
N GLY A 11 -2.12 -7.99 11.94
CA GLY A 11 -0.74 -8.45 12.14
C GLY A 11 0.31 -7.86 11.20
N LEU A 12 -0.05 -6.90 10.33
CA LEU A 12 0.96 -6.15 9.58
C LEU A 12 1.80 -5.31 10.55
N THR A 13 3.12 -5.39 10.39
CA THR A 13 4.09 -4.62 11.20
C THR A 13 4.70 -3.50 10.35
N SER A 14 5.31 -2.50 11.00
CA SER A 14 6.00 -1.42 10.29
C SER A 14 7.12 -1.91 9.38
N HIS A 15 7.82 -2.99 9.74
CA HIS A 15 8.82 -3.61 8.86
C HIS A 15 8.13 -4.28 7.67
N ALA A 16 7.08 -5.07 7.93
CA ALA A 16 6.35 -5.77 6.87
C ALA A 16 5.73 -4.79 5.84
N SER A 17 5.33 -3.58 6.25
CA SER A 17 4.86 -2.55 5.30
C SER A 17 5.94 -2.06 4.33
N VAL A 18 7.21 -2.03 4.74
CA VAL A 18 8.32 -1.67 3.84
C VAL A 18 8.53 -2.78 2.80
N ASN A 19 8.54 -4.04 3.24
CA ASN A 19 8.68 -5.17 2.30
C ASN A 19 7.48 -5.26 1.35
N LEU A 20 6.27 -4.96 1.84
CA LEU A 20 5.08 -4.88 1.01
C LEU A 20 5.19 -3.78 -0.05
N MET A 21 5.64 -2.59 0.34
CA MET A 21 5.89 -1.49 -0.60
C MET A 21 6.85 -1.90 -1.71
N LEU A 22 8.02 -2.45 -1.35
CA LEU A 22 9.03 -2.89 -2.32
C LEU A 22 8.49 -3.97 -3.27
N ALA A 23 7.68 -4.90 -2.75
CA ALA A 23 7.05 -5.93 -3.58
C ALA A 23 6.01 -5.35 -4.56
N LEU A 24 5.28 -4.30 -4.16
CA LEU A 24 4.34 -3.61 -5.03
C LEU A 24 5.06 -2.78 -6.11
N GLU A 25 6.16 -2.12 -5.75
CA GLU A 25 6.99 -1.40 -6.72
C GLU A 25 7.54 -2.34 -7.79
N ASP A 26 8.06 -3.51 -7.39
CA ASP A 26 8.59 -4.53 -8.30
C ASP A 26 7.50 -5.17 -9.18
N GLU A 27 6.35 -5.55 -8.61
CA GLU A 27 5.27 -6.23 -9.35
C GLU A 27 4.58 -5.32 -10.37
N PHE A 28 4.39 -4.04 -10.03
CA PHE A 28 3.65 -3.09 -10.88
C PHE A 28 4.57 -2.17 -11.70
N ASP A 29 5.90 -2.29 -11.56
CA ASP A 29 6.90 -1.42 -12.19
C ASP A 29 6.63 0.07 -11.89
N VAL A 30 6.37 0.38 -10.62
CA VAL A 30 6.09 1.73 -10.09
C VAL A 30 7.03 2.12 -8.96
N GLU A 31 7.07 3.41 -8.60
CA GLU A 31 7.79 3.91 -7.43
C GLU A 31 6.84 4.72 -6.53
N PHE A 32 6.80 4.41 -5.23
CA PHE A 32 5.98 5.15 -4.26
C PHE A 32 6.68 6.48 -3.88
N PRO A 33 6.10 7.63 -4.25
CA PRO A 33 6.66 8.93 -3.89
C PRO A 33 6.47 9.20 -2.40
N GLU A 34 7.33 10.05 -1.81
CA GLU A 34 7.34 10.39 -0.38
C GLU A 34 5.95 10.73 0.20
N ARG A 35 5.10 11.43 -0.57
CA ARG A 35 3.73 11.79 -0.18
C ARG A 35 2.81 10.59 0.10
N LEU A 36 3.11 9.43 -0.47
CA LEU A 36 2.40 8.16 -0.28
C LEU A 36 3.08 7.26 0.76
N LEU A 37 4.29 7.58 1.21
CA LEU A 37 5.04 6.81 2.23
C LEU A 37 4.56 7.12 3.66
N LYS A 38 3.27 6.96 3.91
CA LYS A 38 2.62 7.20 5.19
C LYS A 38 1.86 5.96 5.65
N ARG A 39 1.71 5.81 6.96
CA ARG A 39 1.01 4.67 7.58
C ARG A 39 -0.38 4.42 6.99
N SER A 40 -1.14 5.48 6.69
CA SER A 40 -2.50 5.33 6.15
C SER A 40 -2.52 4.60 4.80
N THR A 41 -1.54 4.86 3.93
CA THR A 41 -1.46 4.22 2.60
C THR A 41 -1.39 2.69 2.69
N PHE A 42 -0.69 2.17 3.70
CA PHE A 42 -0.52 0.74 3.95
C PHE A 42 -1.52 0.19 4.98
N GLU A 43 -2.54 0.97 5.34
CA GLU A 43 -3.48 0.62 6.41
C GLU A 43 -4.47 -0.45 6.00
N SER A 44 -4.93 -0.46 4.76
CA SER A 44 -5.93 -1.41 4.26
C SER A 44 -5.68 -1.76 2.80
N ILE A 45 -6.33 -2.82 2.30
CA ILE A 45 -6.26 -3.19 0.88
C ILE A 45 -6.82 -2.06 0.02
N LEU A 46 -7.95 -1.46 0.43
CA LEU A 46 -8.56 -0.33 -0.27
C LEU A 46 -7.58 0.84 -0.46
N GLN A 47 -6.88 1.27 0.60
CA GLN A 47 -5.93 2.39 0.48
C GLN A 47 -4.71 2.05 -0.37
N LEU A 48 -4.26 0.78 -0.36
CA LEU A 48 -3.18 0.33 -1.25
C LEU A 48 -3.62 0.34 -2.71
N SER A 49 -4.83 -0.16 -3.00
CA SER A 49 -5.40 -0.13 -4.35
C SER A 49 -5.55 1.30 -4.86
N GLU A 50 -6.15 2.20 -4.08
CA GLU A 50 -6.28 3.62 -4.45
C GLU A 50 -4.91 4.29 -4.71
N ALA A 51 -3.90 3.95 -3.89
CA ALA A 51 -2.55 4.45 -4.09
C ALA A 51 -1.95 3.94 -5.40
N LEU A 52 -2.09 2.65 -5.70
CA LEU A 52 -1.62 2.04 -6.95
C LEU A 52 -2.34 2.59 -8.17
N ASP A 53 -3.67 2.74 -8.12
CA ASP A 53 -4.46 3.31 -9.21
C ASP A 53 -3.98 4.73 -9.54
N SER A 54 -3.67 5.53 -8.50
CA SER A 54 -3.11 6.87 -8.66
C SER A 54 -1.70 6.90 -9.29
N LEU A 55 -0.92 5.82 -9.14
CA LEU A 55 0.42 5.69 -9.72
C LEU A 55 0.35 5.18 -11.16
N LEU A 56 -0.57 4.26 -11.44
CA LEU A 56 -0.81 3.68 -12.76
C LEU A 56 -1.60 4.61 -13.68
N GLY A 57 -2.20 5.68 -13.15
CA GLY A 57 -3.04 6.60 -13.91
C GLY A 57 -4.35 5.95 -14.38
N THR A 58 -4.86 5.02 -13.59
CA THR A 58 -6.12 4.32 -13.86
C THR A 58 -7.22 5.05 -13.09
N ASP A 59 -7.83 6.07 -13.71
CA ASP A 59 -9.06 6.74 -13.22
C ASP A 59 -10.32 5.96 -13.61
#